data_AF-A0A660PZ90-F1
#
_entry.id   AF-A0A660PZ90-F1
#
_cell.length_a   1.000
_cell.length_b   1.000
_cell.length_c   1.000
_cell.angle_alpha   90.00
_cell.angle_beta   90.00
_cell.angle_gamma   90.00
#
_symmetry.space_group_name_H-M   'P 1'
#
loop_
_entity.id
_entity.type
_entity.pdbx_description
1 polymer ?
#
loop_
_entity_poly.entity_id
_entity_poly.type
_entity_poly.pdbx_seq_one_letter_code
_entity_poly.pdbx_strand_id
1 'polypeptide(L)'
;MAKRLQAMGVAKYRNGFQVTLYPEILEEPLHWRKPQVVFVNSMSDLFHPKVPVAFVRRMFDVMARADKHVFQILTKRSKRLARFAQKPDPTASGLVEKLIDGGQCTSSCAAWHQDIGRRGRLPRTVQGLSTSPSGGAPSLYWPENVWMGVTVESNRYLERIDDLRRVDAPVRFLSLEPLLGPIPRLDLDGIDWVIVGGESGPGARPIKEEWVLDIQEQCRKQHAAFFFKQWGGVNKKKSGRLLKGRTWDDSPPLPAPIKAISNDRQVLLGF
;
A
#
# COMPACT_ATOMS: atom_id res chain seq x y z
N MET A 1 21.26 -5.73 2.08
CA MET A 1 20.90 -4.39 2.60
C MET A 1 20.62 -4.42 4.11
N ALA A 2 19.76 -5.29 4.64
CA ALA A 2 19.39 -5.24 6.05
C ALA A 2 20.51 -5.57 7.07
N LYS A 3 21.36 -6.57 6.81
CA LYS A 3 22.55 -6.81 7.67
C LYS A 3 23.44 -5.57 7.78
N ARG A 4 23.51 -4.78 6.70
CA ARG A 4 24.23 -3.49 6.67
C ARG A 4 23.50 -2.41 7.46
N LEU A 5 22.16 -2.32 7.38
CA LEU A 5 21.36 -1.34 8.14
C LEU A 5 21.35 -1.64 9.65
N GLN A 6 21.32 -2.91 10.02
CA GLN A 6 21.47 -3.35 11.42
C GLN A 6 22.89 -3.07 11.93
N ALA A 7 23.93 -3.38 11.12
CA ALA A 7 25.31 -3.03 11.46
C ALA A 7 25.56 -1.51 11.55
N MET A 8 24.74 -0.69 10.87
CA MET A 8 24.76 0.77 10.98
C MET A 8 24.02 1.32 12.22
N GLY A 9 23.50 0.45 13.10
CA GLY A 9 22.90 0.86 14.38
C GLY A 9 21.57 1.61 14.26
N VAL A 10 20.90 1.54 13.11
CA VAL A 10 19.63 2.24 12.91
C VAL A 10 18.55 1.59 13.78
N ALA A 11 17.99 2.34 14.74
CA ALA A 11 17.11 1.82 15.81
C ALA A 11 15.94 0.93 15.32
N LYS A 12 15.34 1.26 14.18
CA LYS A 12 14.25 0.51 13.52
C LYS A 12 14.65 -0.83 12.86
N TYR A 13 15.88 -1.30 13.08
CA TYR A 13 16.34 -2.62 12.65
C TYR A 13 17.04 -3.39 13.77
N ARG A 14 16.88 -2.94 15.03
CA ARG A 14 17.47 -3.58 16.21
C ARG A 14 17.06 -5.06 16.33
N ASN A 15 15.83 -5.39 15.93
CA ASN A 15 15.28 -6.75 15.97
C ASN A 15 15.48 -7.52 14.65
N GLY A 16 16.37 -7.05 13.77
CA GLY A 16 16.65 -7.69 12.49
C GLY A 16 15.47 -7.59 11.52
N PHE A 17 14.85 -8.73 11.18
CA PHE A 17 13.71 -8.85 10.26
C PHE A 17 12.43 -9.38 10.95
N GLN A 18 12.42 -9.36 12.29
CA GLN A 18 11.21 -9.73 13.01
C GLN A 18 10.15 -8.66 12.80
N VAL A 19 8.90 -9.08 12.63
CA VAL A 19 7.80 -8.12 12.53
C VAL A 19 7.70 -7.35 13.84
N THR A 20 8.04 -6.07 13.79
CA THR A 20 7.95 -5.15 14.93
C THR A 20 6.89 -4.11 14.61
N LEU A 21 5.95 -3.93 15.53
CA LEU A 21 4.93 -2.90 15.41
C LEU A 21 5.39 -1.67 16.20
N TYR A 22 5.16 -0.49 15.66
CA TYR A 22 5.46 0.79 16.31
C TYR A 22 4.17 1.61 16.43
N PRO A 23 3.23 1.27 17.33
CA PRO A 23 1.97 2.00 17.49
C PRO A 23 2.15 3.49 17.82
N GLU A 24 3.25 3.84 18.50
CA GLU A 24 3.55 5.19 18.98
C GLU A 24 3.84 6.19 17.85
N ILE A 25 4.34 5.72 16.71
CA ILE A 25 4.60 6.57 15.53
C ILE A 25 3.46 6.51 14.51
N LEU A 26 2.40 5.76 14.80
CA LEU A 26 1.33 5.50 13.86
C LEU A 26 0.64 6.80 13.41
N GLU A 27 0.47 7.73 14.34
CA GLU A 27 -0.21 9.01 14.13
C GLU A 27 0.73 10.15 13.66
N GLU A 28 2.02 9.88 13.41
CA GLU A 28 2.95 10.89 12.88
C GLU A 28 2.43 11.61 11.62
N PRO A 29 1.82 10.92 10.62
CA PRO A 29 1.32 11.58 9.42
C PRO A 29 0.30 12.68 9.68
N LEU A 30 -0.48 12.59 10.77
CA LEU A 30 -1.47 13.61 11.13
C LEU A 30 -0.82 14.96 11.48
N HIS A 31 0.44 14.94 11.89
CA HIS A 31 1.18 16.12 12.36
C HIS A 31 2.06 16.73 11.26
N TRP A 32 2.19 16.08 10.10
CA TRP A 32 3.01 16.59 9.00
C TRP A 32 2.30 17.73 8.27
N ARG A 33 3.03 18.84 8.11
CA ARG A 33 2.46 20.06 7.50
C ARG A 33 2.47 20.03 5.97
N LYS A 34 3.49 19.41 5.37
CA LYS A 34 3.70 19.40 3.91
C LYS A 34 2.97 18.19 3.29
N PRO A 35 1.96 18.40 2.41
CA PRO A 35 1.38 17.34 1.58
C PRO A 35 2.46 16.58 0.82
N GLN A 36 2.37 15.25 0.78
CA GLN A 36 3.38 14.37 0.20
C GLN A 36 2.82 12.98 -0.09
N VAL A 37 3.50 12.26 -0.97
CA VAL A 37 3.32 10.81 -1.13
C VAL A 37 4.18 10.10 -0.08
N VAL A 38 3.59 9.12 0.60
CA VAL A 38 4.18 8.36 1.68
C VAL A 38 4.25 6.91 1.24
N PHE A 39 5.46 6.38 1.06
CA PHE A 39 5.63 4.95 0.81
C PHE A 39 5.59 4.19 2.12
N VAL A 40 4.49 3.48 2.32
CA VAL A 40 4.21 2.75 3.54
C VAL A 40 5.03 1.46 3.53
N ASN A 41 5.81 1.23 4.59
CA ASN A 41 6.46 -0.05 4.86
C ASN A 41 7.54 -0.46 3.85
N SER A 42 8.49 0.44 3.59
CA SER A 42 9.58 0.27 2.61
C SER A 42 10.39 -1.03 2.66
N MET A 43 10.52 -1.64 3.83
CA MET A 43 11.23 -2.92 4.01
C MET A 43 10.33 -4.02 4.58
N SER A 44 9.11 -3.69 5.01
CA SER A 44 8.19 -4.61 5.69
C SER A 44 6.95 -4.85 4.82
N ASP A 45 5.95 -5.58 5.33
CA ASP A 45 4.72 -5.86 4.59
C ASP A 45 3.53 -5.72 5.53
N LEU A 46 2.63 -4.76 5.24
CA LEU A 46 1.46 -4.48 6.07
C LEU A 46 0.57 -5.71 6.24
N PHE A 47 0.52 -6.55 5.21
CA PHE A 47 -0.29 -7.75 5.15
C PHE A 47 0.49 -9.00 5.57
N HIS A 48 1.64 -8.87 6.25
CA HIS A 48 2.35 -10.00 6.85
C HIS A 48 1.50 -10.71 7.93
N PRO A 49 1.39 -12.06 7.98
CA PRO A 49 0.49 -12.79 8.89
C PRO A 49 0.57 -12.41 10.38
N LYS A 50 1.77 -11.99 10.83
CA LYS A 50 2.02 -11.53 12.21
C LYS A 50 1.54 -10.11 12.52
N VAL A 51 1.13 -9.32 11.52
CA VAL A 51 0.54 -7.98 11.73
C VAL A 51 -0.95 -8.15 12.05
N PRO A 52 -1.45 -7.78 13.24
CA PRO A 52 -2.85 -7.98 13.60
C PRO A 52 -3.81 -7.21 12.69
N VAL A 53 -5.01 -7.76 12.44
CA VAL A 53 -6.08 -7.09 11.67
C VAL A 53 -6.42 -5.72 12.28
N ALA A 54 -6.47 -5.62 13.60
CA ALA A 54 -6.71 -4.36 14.31
C ALA A 54 -5.63 -3.30 14.02
N PHE A 55 -4.38 -3.72 13.80
CA PHE A 55 -3.30 -2.79 13.44
C PHE A 55 -3.46 -2.28 12.00
N VAL A 56 -3.81 -3.16 11.06
CA VAL A 56 -4.12 -2.77 9.67
C VAL A 56 -5.28 -1.77 9.64
N ARG A 57 -6.36 -2.03 10.38
CA ARG A 57 -7.50 -1.10 10.48
C ARG A 57 -7.10 0.26 11.03
N ARG A 58 -6.30 0.31 12.10
CA ARG A 58 -5.81 1.59 12.65
C ARG A 58 -4.91 2.35 11.66
N MET A 59 -4.10 1.64 10.88
CA MET A 59 -3.32 2.28 9.82
C MET A 59 -4.22 2.94 8.77
N PHE A 60 -5.24 2.24 8.31
CA PHE A 60 -6.19 2.78 7.33
C PHE A 60 -7.01 3.96 7.90
N ASP A 61 -7.37 3.94 9.19
CA ASP A 61 -7.98 5.09 9.87
C ASP A 61 -7.07 6.31 9.86
N VAL A 62 -5.79 6.15 10.21
CA VAL A 62 -4.84 7.26 10.15
C VAL A 62 -4.68 7.78 8.72
N MET A 63 -4.63 6.89 7.72
CA MET A 63 -4.53 7.31 6.32
C MET A 63 -5.75 8.13 5.88
N ALA A 64 -6.96 7.72 6.28
CA ALA A 64 -8.19 8.47 6.02
C ALA A 64 -8.17 9.86 6.67
N ARG A 65 -7.69 9.95 7.92
CA ARG A 65 -7.60 11.22 8.67
C ARG A 65 -6.46 12.12 8.21
N ALA A 66 -5.42 11.56 7.62
CA ALA A 66 -4.28 12.26 7.05
C ALA A 66 -4.50 12.58 5.56
N ASP A 67 -5.68 13.08 5.22
CA ASP A 67 -6.22 13.29 3.87
C ASP A 67 -5.33 14.11 2.92
N LYS A 68 -4.50 15.01 3.44
CA LYS A 68 -3.54 15.81 2.68
C LYS A 68 -2.35 15.02 2.13
N HIS A 69 -2.19 13.76 2.52
CA HIS A 69 -1.12 12.87 2.07
C HIS A 69 -1.68 11.78 1.18
N VAL A 70 -0.87 11.28 0.26
CA VAL A 70 -1.16 10.04 -0.48
C VAL A 70 -0.33 8.92 0.12
N PHE A 71 -0.94 7.77 0.40
CA PHE A 71 -0.27 6.61 0.97
C PHE A 71 -0.13 5.50 -0.06
N GLN A 72 1.10 5.25 -0.50
CA GLN A 72 1.42 4.16 -1.40
C GLN A 72 1.81 2.92 -0.59
N ILE A 73 1.01 1.86 -0.70
CA ILE A 73 1.19 0.58 0.01
C ILE A 73 1.56 -0.50 -1.00
N LEU A 74 2.59 -1.29 -0.71
CA LEU A 74 3.01 -2.42 -1.53
C LEU A 74 3.04 -3.72 -0.72
N THR A 75 2.57 -4.83 -1.29
CA THR A 75 2.60 -6.14 -0.63
C THR A 75 2.96 -7.29 -1.56
N LYS A 76 3.57 -8.34 -0.99
CA LYS A 76 3.70 -9.67 -1.63
C LYS A 76 2.65 -10.66 -1.11
N ARG A 77 1.82 -10.27 -0.14
CA ARG A 77 0.83 -11.10 0.56
C ARG A 77 -0.59 -10.85 0.03
N SER A 78 -0.74 -10.87 -1.30
CA SER A 78 -1.99 -10.57 -2.01
C SER A 78 -3.20 -11.39 -1.51
N LYS A 79 -3.01 -12.69 -1.25
CA LYS A 79 -4.09 -13.55 -0.71
C LYS A 79 -4.64 -13.06 0.63
N ARG A 80 -3.80 -12.41 1.45
CA ARG A 80 -4.22 -11.82 2.72
C ARG A 80 -4.86 -10.46 2.52
N LEU A 81 -4.31 -9.63 1.62
CA LEU A 81 -4.93 -8.40 1.15
C LEU A 81 -6.37 -8.66 0.66
N ALA A 82 -6.59 -9.65 -0.19
CA ALA A 82 -7.90 -10.01 -0.74
C ALA A 82 -8.93 -10.44 0.32
N ARG A 83 -8.51 -10.77 1.56
CA ARG A 83 -9.47 -10.99 2.65
C ARG A 83 -10.12 -9.68 3.12
N PHE A 84 -9.43 -8.55 2.94
CA PHE A 84 -9.90 -7.21 3.24
C PHE A 84 -10.83 -6.60 2.18
N ALA A 85 -11.04 -7.32 1.06
CA ALA A 85 -11.99 -6.98 0.00
C ALA A 85 -13.46 -7.25 0.37
N GLN A 86 -13.72 -7.94 1.47
CA GLN A 86 -15.10 -8.30 1.81
C GLN A 86 -15.85 -7.02 2.21
N LYS A 87 -16.86 -6.66 1.42
CA LYS A 87 -17.84 -5.64 1.80
C LYS A 87 -18.39 -6.02 3.18
N PRO A 88 -18.50 -5.07 4.13
CA PRO A 88 -19.12 -5.38 5.41
C PRO A 88 -20.49 -5.98 5.13
N ASP A 89 -20.76 -7.13 5.75
CA ASP A 89 -22.04 -7.83 5.62
C ASP A 89 -23.17 -6.86 6.00
N PRO A 90 -24.11 -6.55 5.10
CA PRO A 90 -25.23 -5.66 5.41
C PRO A 90 -26.10 -6.19 6.56
N THR A 91 -26.08 -7.50 6.85
CA THR A 91 -26.80 -8.11 7.98
C THR A 91 -26.01 -8.08 9.30
N ALA A 92 -24.69 -7.85 9.28
CA ALA A 92 -23.92 -7.58 10.49
C ALA A 92 -24.27 -6.20 11.11
N SER A 93 -24.93 -5.32 10.35
CA SER A 93 -25.55 -4.09 10.86
C SER A 93 -26.72 -4.36 11.82
N GLY A 94 -27.37 -5.52 11.74
CA GLY A 94 -28.52 -5.87 12.59
C GLY A 94 -28.17 -6.14 14.06
N LEU A 95 -26.89 -6.32 14.41
CA LEU A 95 -26.43 -6.35 15.80
C LEU A 95 -26.10 -4.96 16.35
N VAL A 96 -25.97 -3.95 15.48
CA VAL A 96 -25.72 -2.56 15.88
C VAL A 96 -27.04 -1.79 16.06
N GLU A 97 -28.11 -2.19 15.35
CA GLU A 97 -29.42 -1.53 15.44
C GLU A 97 -30.14 -1.71 16.79
N LYS A 98 -29.90 -2.80 17.54
CA LYS A 98 -30.56 -2.99 18.85
C LYS A 98 -30.00 -2.15 20.01
N LEU A 99 -28.98 -1.32 19.76
CA LEU A 99 -28.42 -0.41 20.79
C LEU A 99 -28.81 1.05 20.60
N ILE A 100 -29.60 1.38 19.57
CA ILE A 100 -29.98 2.77 19.26
C ILE A 100 -31.49 2.81 19.05
N ASP A 101 -32.24 2.60 20.13
CA ASP A 101 -33.67 2.88 20.13
C ASP A 101 -33.86 4.39 20.39
N GLY A 102 -34.38 5.09 19.38
CA GLY A 102 -34.93 6.44 19.53
C GLY A 102 -34.54 7.45 18.45
N GLY A 103 -34.91 7.23 17.19
CA GLY A 103 -34.93 8.32 16.19
C GLY A 103 -34.96 7.84 14.74
N GLN A 104 -36.03 8.17 14.03
CA GLN A 104 -36.38 7.62 12.71
C GLN A 104 -35.33 7.90 11.61
N CYS A 105 -35.01 6.82 10.89
CA CYS A 105 -34.11 6.78 9.75
C CYS A 105 -34.84 7.20 8.47
N THR A 106 -34.33 8.21 7.76
CA THR A 106 -34.62 8.41 6.34
C THR A 106 -33.32 8.60 5.55
N SER A 107 -33.07 7.61 4.68
CA SER A 107 -32.20 7.59 3.48
C SER A 107 -30.75 8.12 3.53
N SER A 108 -29.85 7.22 3.10
CA SER A 108 -28.46 7.41 2.65
C SER A 108 -27.42 7.62 3.76
N CYS A 109 -26.40 6.75 3.83
CA CYS A 109 -25.02 6.95 4.33
C CYS A 109 -24.71 7.81 5.59
N ALA A 110 -25.67 8.43 6.28
CA ALA A 110 -25.44 9.64 7.07
C ALA A 110 -25.17 9.40 8.57
N ALA A 111 -25.40 8.19 9.09
CA ALA A 111 -25.19 7.90 10.53
C ALA A 111 -23.73 7.65 10.92
N TRP A 112 -22.82 7.33 9.98
CA TRP A 112 -21.37 7.28 10.27
C TRP A 112 -20.78 8.67 10.57
N HIS A 113 -21.46 9.73 10.15
CA HIS A 113 -20.96 11.11 10.21
C HIS A 113 -21.18 11.84 11.55
N GLN A 114 -21.99 11.34 12.50
CA GLN A 114 -22.39 12.18 13.64
C GLN A 114 -21.52 12.12 14.91
N ASP A 115 -20.60 11.17 15.09
CA ASP A 115 -19.80 11.08 16.33
C ASP A 115 -18.33 11.56 16.20
N ILE A 116 -17.83 11.76 14.98
CA ILE A 116 -16.44 12.23 14.73
C ILE A 116 -16.29 13.74 15.04
N GLY A 117 -17.41 14.45 15.24
CA GLY A 117 -17.44 15.88 15.47
C GLY A 117 -18.17 16.27 16.74
N ARG A 118 -17.48 16.29 17.89
CA ARG A 118 -17.77 17.33 18.90
C ARG A 118 -16.60 17.81 19.75
N ARG A 119 -15.57 16.99 20.03
CA ARG A 119 -14.30 17.48 20.62
C ARG A 119 -13.13 16.58 20.20
N GLY A 120 -12.22 17.10 19.36
CA GLY A 120 -11.03 16.40 18.89
C GLY A 120 -10.07 15.98 20.00
N ARG A 121 -10.33 14.83 20.63
CA ARG A 121 -9.41 14.05 21.45
C ARG A 121 -9.99 12.64 21.67
N LEU A 122 -9.26 11.60 21.27
CA LEU A 122 -9.56 10.23 21.70
C LEU A 122 -9.28 10.08 23.22
N PRO A 123 -10.07 9.30 23.98
CA PRO A 123 -9.76 8.99 25.37
C PRO A 123 -8.38 8.35 25.49
N ARG A 124 -7.60 8.78 26.48
CA ARG A 124 -6.17 8.47 26.66
C ARG A 124 -5.86 7.04 27.15
N THR A 125 -6.78 6.10 26.99
CA THR A 125 -6.58 4.72 27.44
C THR A 125 -7.20 3.77 26.41
N VAL A 126 -6.39 3.33 25.45
CA VAL A 126 -6.65 2.05 24.77
C VAL A 126 -5.97 0.96 25.62
N GLN A 127 -6.47 0.78 26.84
CA GLN A 127 -6.22 -0.43 27.62
C GLN A 127 -7.49 -1.28 27.54
N GLY A 128 -7.34 -2.47 26.95
CA GLY A 128 -8.44 -3.44 26.83
C GLY A 128 -9.16 -3.42 25.48
N LEU A 129 -8.47 -3.76 24.39
CA LEU A 129 -9.17 -4.36 23.25
C LEU A 129 -9.59 -5.77 23.66
N SER A 130 -10.80 -5.85 24.22
CA SER A 130 -11.56 -7.10 24.33
C SER A 130 -11.61 -7.74 22.94
N THR A 131 -11.03 -8.92 22.82
CA THR A 131 -11.24 -9.81 21.68
C THR A 131 -12.68 -10.31 21.73
N SER A 132 -13.61 -9.60 21.09
CA SER A 132 -14.90 -10.22 20.78
C SER A 132 -14.67 -11.31 19.72
N PRO A 133 -15.07 -12.57 19.95
CA PRO A 133 -14.85 -13.69 19.04
C PRO A 133 -15.90 -13.76 17.92
N SER A 134 -16.59 -12.67 17.58
CA SER A 134 -17.49 -12.64 16.43
C SER A 134 -16.67 -12.57 15.14
N GLY A 135 -16.41 -13.76 14.56
CA GLY A 135 -15.67 -14.05 13.34
C GLY A 135 -16.26 -13.46 12.05
N GLY A 136 -16.39 -12.14 11.98
CA GLY A 136 -16.57 -11.42 10.73
C GLY A 136 -15.25 -11.35 9.96
N ALA A 137 -15.30 -11.55 8.65
CA ALA A 137 -14.14 -11.38 7.81
C ALA A 137 -13.57 -9.95 7.96
N PRO A 138 -12.25 -9.78 7.82
CA PRO A 138 -11.68 -8.45 7.95
C PRO A 138 -12.16 -7.60 6.77
N SER A 139 -12.89 -6.50 6.99
CA SER A 139 -13.19 -5.47 5.98
C SER A 139 -12.39 -4.19 6.25
N LEU A 140 -12.13 -3.41 5.20
CA LEU A 140 -11.55 -2.05 5.26
C LEU A 140 -12.41 -1.07 4.48
N TYR A 141 -12.54 0.13 5.02
CA TYR A 141 -12.82 1.31 4.20
C TYR A 141 -11.55 1.66 3.41
N TRP A 142 -11.68 1.95 2.12
CA TRP A 142 -10.57 2.32 1.22
C TRP A 142 -10.60 3.82 0.98
N PRO A 143 -9.74 4.62 1.66
CA PRO A 143 -9.73 6.07 1.50
C PRO A 143 -9.22 6.48 0.10
N GLU A 144 -9.77 7.56 -0.44
CA GLU A 144 -9.39 8.16 -1.74
C GLU A 144 -7.88 8.41 -1.90
N ASN A 145 -7.19 8.65 -0.79
CA ASN A 145 -5.77 8.93 -0.74
C ASN A 145 -4.88 7.68 -0.52
N VAL A 146 -5.41 6.47 -0.66
CA VAL A 146 -4.66 5.21 -0.57
C VAL A 146 -4.44 4.60 -1.96
N TRP A 147 -3.16 4.41 -2.31
CA TRP A 147 -2.73 3.70 -3.50
C TRP A 147 -2.23 2.32 -3.10
N MET A 148 -2.91 1.27 -3.58
CA MET A 148 -2.63 -0.10 -3.19
C MET A 148 -1.95 -0.86 -4.32
N GLY A 149 -0.86 -1.54 -4.03
CA GLY A 149 -0.16 -2.30 -5.05
C GLY A 149 0.35 -3.65 -4.59
N VAL A 150 0.59 -4.52 -5.57
CA VAL A 150 1.19 -5.83 -5.37
C VAL A 150 2.51 -5.94 -6.14
N THR A 151 3.46 -6.67 -5.57
CA THR A 151 4.68 -7.02 -6.29
C THR A 151 4.44 -8.25 -7.17
N VAL A 152 4.80 -8.19 -8.46
CA VAL A 152 4.70 -9.31 -9.41
C VAL A 152 6.06 -9.47 -10.09
N GLU A 153 6.92 -10.31 -9.51
CA GLU A 153 8.31 -10.44 -9.98
C GLU A 153 8.44 -11.26 -11.27
N SER A 154 7.47 -12.09 -11.62
CA SER A 154 7.46 -12.98 -12.79
C SER A 154 6.06 -13.53 -13.07
N ASN A 155 5.88 -14.24 -14.20
CA ASN A 155 4.65 -14.97 -14.55
C ASN A 155 4.10 -15.90 -13.45
N ARG A 156 4.93 -16.34 -12.50
CA ARG A 156 4.52 -17.21 -11.39
C ARG A 156 3.65 -16.52 -10.35
N TYR A 157 3.49 -15.20 -10.43
CA TYR A 157 2.81 -14.37 -9.44
C TYR A 157 1.65 -13.55 -10.02
N LEU A 158 1.15 -13.93 -11.21
CA LEU A 158 0.05 -13.23 -11.87
C LEU A 158 -1.24 -13.27 -11.04
N GLU A 159 -1.43 -14.30 -10.22
CA GLU A 159 -2.59 -14.42 -9.32
C GLU A 159 -2.69 -13.26 -8.31
N ARG A 160 -1.59 -12.55 -8.05
CA ARG A 160 -1.59 -11.39 -7.16
C ARG A 160 -2.34 -10.20 -7.76
N ILE A 161 -2.41 -10.11 -9.09
CA ILE A 161 -3.13 -9.07 -9.82
C ILE A 161 -4.63 -9.26 -9.59
N ASP A 162 -5.12 -10.50 -9.70
CA ASP A 162 -6.52 -10.83 -9.43
C ASP A 162 -6.90 -10.56 -7.98
N ASP A 163 -6.04 -10.91 -7.04
CA ASP A 163 -6.23 -10.56 -5.62
C ASP A 163 -6.33 -9.04 -5.39
N LEU A 164 -5.54 -8.23 -6.13
CA LEU A 164 -5.57 -6.77 -6.04
C LEU A 164 -6.88 -6.19 -6.61
N ARG A 165 -7.41 -6.75 -7.70
CA ARG A 165 -8.69 -6.33 -8.29
C ARG A 165 -9.87 -6.46 -7.34
N ARG A 166 -9.78 -7.37 -6.37
CA ARG A 166 -10.85 -7.62 -5.40
C ARG A 166 -11.03 -6.47 -4.42
N VAL A 167 -9.99 -5.68 -4.14
CA VAL A 167 -10.10 -4.58 -3.18
C VAL A 167 -10.59 -3.30 -3.84
N ASP A 168 -11.32 -2.47 -3.10
CA ASP A 168 -11.91 -1.22 -3.59
C ASP A 168 -10.93 -0.03 -3.52
N ALA A 169 -9.62 -0.28 -3.68
CA ALA A 169 -8.61 0.78 -3.66
C ALA A 169 -8.82 1.74 -4.86
N PRO A 170 -8.84 3.07 -4.63
CA PRO A 170 -9.04 4.06 -5.71
C PRO A 170 -7.94 4.02 -6.78
N VAL A 171 -6.71 3.70 -6.37
CA VAL A 171 -5.57 3.49 -7.28
C VAL A 171 -4.96 2.13 -7.00
N ARG A 172 -4.85 1.31 -8.04
CA ARG A 172 -4.26 -0.03 -8.02
C ARG A 172 -3.00 -0.03 -8.90
N PHE A 173 -1.87 -0.48 -8.34
CA PHE A 173 -0.61 -0.50 -9.08
C PHE A 173 0.16 -1.81 -8.97
N LEU A 174 0.99 -2.11 -9.97
CA LEU A 174 1.89 -3.26 -9.98
C LEU A 174 3.33 -2.79 -9.80
N SER A 175 4.06 -3.47 -8.92
CA SER A 175 5.51 -3.36 -8.85
C SER A 175 6.13 -4.62 -9.44
N LEU A 176 6.64 -4.50 -10.67
CA LEU A 176 7.44 -5.52 -11.33
C LEU A 176 8.92 -5.31 -10.97
N GLU A 177 9.20 -5.30 -9.66
CA GLU A 177 10.54 -5.06 -9.11
C GLU A 177 10.88 -6.04 -7.97
N PRO A 178 11.97 -6.83 -8.09
CA PRO A 178 12.74 -6.99 -9.33
C PRO A 178 11.93 -7.72 -10.41
N LEU A 179 12.05 -7.29 -11.67
CA LEU A 179 11.56 -8.06 -12.82
C LEU A 179 12.53 -9.22 -13.08
N LEU A 180 12.03 -10.45 -12.91
CA LEU A 180 12.84 -11.68 -12.95
C LEU A 180 12.65 -12.52 -14.21
N GLY A 181 11.82 -12.06 -15.15
CA GLY A 181 11.55 -12.73 -16.42
C GLY A 181 10.49 -11.99 -17.24
N PRO A 182 10.23 -12.44 -18.49
CA PRO A 182 9.20 -11.85 -19.33
C PRO A 182 7.79 -12.09 -18.77
N ILE A 183 6.90 -11.13 -18.99
CA ILE A 183 5.47 -11.23 -18.64
C ILE A 183 4.62 -10.85 -19.87
N PRO A 184 4.51 -11.75 -20.87
CA PRO A 184 3.99 -11.41 -22.20
C PRO A 184 2.46 -11.25 -22.27
N ARG A 185 1.74 -11.55 -21.19
CA ARG A 185 0.27 -11.50 -21.10
C ARG A 185 -0.15 -10.90 -19.76
N LEU A 186 0.28 -9.68 -19.53
CA LEU A 186 -0.09 -8.90 -18.35
C LEU A 186 -1.49 -8.32 -18.60
N ASP A 187 -2.48 -8.91 -17.96
CA ASP A 187 -3.82 -8.35 -17.88
C ASP A 187 -3.79 -7.13 -16.94
N LEU A 188 -4.04 -5.95 -17.48
CA LEU A 188 -4.02 -4.67 -16.76
C LEU A 188 -5.42 -4.09 -16.55
N ASP A 189 -6.49 -4.89 -16.77
CA ASP A 189 -7.83 -4.43 -16.44
C ASP A 189 -7.93 -4.06 -14.96
N GLY A 190 -8.48 -2.89 -14.66
CA GLY A 190 -8.56 -2.32 -13.33
C GLY A 190 -7.22 -1.96 -12.66
N ILE A 191 -6.12 -1.84 -13.43
CA ILE A 191 -4.79 -1.45 -12.95
C ILE A 191 -4.38 -0.10 -13.53
N ASP A 192 -4.07 0.87 -12.67
CA ASP A 192 -3.79 2.24 -13.06
C ASP A 192 -2.33 2.49 -13.39
N TRP A 193 -1.41 1.74 -12.76
CA TRP A 193 0.02 2.05 -12.81
C TRP A 193 0.92 0.81 -12.72
N VAL A 194 1.97 0.77 -13.54
CA VAL A 194 2.97 -0.30 -13.55
C VAL A 194 4.37 0.29 -13.38
N ILE A 195 5.07 -0.18 -12.34
CA ILE A 195 6.44 0.18 -12.01
C ILE A 195 7.34 -0.99 -12.39
N VAL A 196 8.34 -0.77 -13.26
CA VAL A 196 9.29 -1.81 -13.69
C VAL A 196 10.69 -1.48 -13.21
N GLY A 197 11.39 -2.46 -12.64
CA GLY A 197 12.78 -2.26 -12.23
C GLY A 197 13.58 -3.54 -12.01
N GLY A 198 14.89 -3.44 -12.21
CA GLY A 198 15.84 -4.53 -11.97
C GLY A 198 16.28 -4.66 -10.51
N GLU A 199 16.81 -5.83 -10.17
CA GLU A 199 17.34 -6.13 -8.84
C GLU A 199 18.61 -5.33 -8.54
N SER A 200 18.83 -4.94 -7.29
CA SER A 200 19.99 -4.12 -6.88
C SER A 200 20.90 -4.86 -5.90
N GLY A 201 22.21 -4.66 -6.04
CA GLY A 201 23.23 -5.17 -5.10
C GLY A 201 24.02 -6.37 -5.63
N PRO A 202 24.89 -6.96 -4.79
CA PRO A 202 25.69 -8.13 -5.16
C PRO A 202 24.78 -9.30 -5.56
N GLY A 203 25.11 -9.97 -6.68
CA GLY A 203 24.31 -11.08 -7.19
C GLY A 203 22.98 -10.67 -7.86
N ALA A 204 22.79 -9.39 -8.15
CA ALA A 204 21.60 -8.90 -8.86
C ALA A 204 21.43 -9.62 -10.20
N ARG A 205 20.24 -10.20 -10.40
CA ARG A 205 19.88 -10.85 -11.66
C ARG A 205 19.67 -9.80 -12.76
N PRO A 206 20.16 -10.04 -13.99
CA PRO A 206 19.99 -9.10 -15.08
C PRO A 206 18.53 -9.06 -15.53
N ILE A 207 17.99 -7.85 -15.67
CA ILE A 207 16.76 -7.57 -16.40
C ILE A 207 17.12 -7.32 -17.87
N LYS A 208 16.27 -7.75 -18.80
CA LYS A 208 16.50 -7.56 -20.24
C LYS A 208 15.63 -6.44 -20.81
N GLU A 209 16.17 -5.68 -21.76
CA GLU A 209 15.48 -4.53 -22.35
C GLU A 209 14.19 -4.95 -23.07
N GLU A 210 14.20 -6.09 -23.76
CA GLU A 210 13.03 -6.60 -24.46
C GLU A 210 11.84 -6.88 -23.51
N TRP A 211 12.10 -7.26 -22.26
CA TRP A 211 11.02 -7.48 -21.28
C TRP A 211 10.39 -6.15 -20.84
N VAL A 212 11.22 -5.12 -20.68
CA VAL A 212 10.75 -3.79 -20.27
C VAL A 212 9.95 -3.13 -21.39
N LEU A 213 10.41 -3.25 -22.64
CA LEU A 213 9.71 -2.73 -23.82
C LEU A 213 8.39 -3.43 -24.06
N ASP A 214 8.34 -4.76 -23.89
CA ASP A 214 7.10 -5.53 -23.98
C ASP A 214 6.07 -5.08 -22.94
N ILE A 215 6.48 -4.91 -21.68
CA ILE A 215 5.58 -4.42 -20.61
C ILE A 215 5.11 -2.98 -20.89
N GLN A 216 6.00 -2.10 -21.36
CA GLN A 216 5.63 -0.73 -21.74
C GLN A 216 4.54 -0.73 -22.81
N GLU A 217 4.71 -1.55 -23.85
CA GLU A 217 3.73 -1.65 -24.93
C GLU A 217 2.39 -2.19 -24.44
N GLN A 218 2.41 -3.16 -23.52
CA GLN A 218 1.20 -3.66 -22.86
C GLN A 218 0.50 -2.56 -22.03
N CYS A 219 1.26 -1.73 -21.30
CA CYS A 219 0.71 -0.59 -20.55
C CYS A 219 0.07 0.43 -21.50
N ARG A 220 0.75 0.78 -22.59
CA ARG A 220 0.26 1.70 -23.62
C ARG A 220 -1.06 1.21 -24.23
N LYS A 221 -1.15 -0.09 -24.58
CA LYS A 221 -2.35 -0.69 -25.19
C LYS A 221 -3.54 -0.76 -24.23
N GLN A 222 -3.28 -0.91 -22.92
CA GLN A 222 -4.32 -1.08 -21.90
C GLN A 222 -4.53 0.19 -21.05
N HIS A 223 -3.92 1.31 -21.45
CA HIS A 223 -4.07 2.63 -20.80
C HIS A 223 -3.63 2.69 -19.33
N ALA A 224 -2.66 1.87 -18.93
CA ALA A 224 -2.01 1.99 -17.61
C ALA A 224 -0.78 2.90 -17.69
N ALA A 225 -0.55 3.71 -16.65
CA ALA A 225 0.66 4.51 -16.53
C ALA A 225 1.90 3.60 -16.44
N PHE A 226 3.00 3.99 -17.08
CA PHE A 226 4.25 3.22 -17.09
C PHE A 226 5.41 4.00 -16.47
N PHE A 227 6.00 3.42 -15.42
CA PHE A 227 7.18 3.97 -14.76
C PHE A 227 8.35 3.00 -14.84
N PHE A 228 9.44 3.41 -15.49
CA PHE A 228 10.69 2.67 -15.49
C PHE A 228 11.62 3.18 -14.39
N LYS A 229 11.75 2.38 -13.33
CA LYS A 229 12.49 2.79 -12.14
C LYS A 229 14.00 2.74 -12.33
N GLN A 230 14.55 1.62 -12.79
CA GLN A 230 15.99 1.40 -12.95
C GLN A 230 16.29 0.03 -13.58
N TRP A 231 17.47 -0.11 -14.19
CA TRP A 231 18.01 -1.39 -14.65
C TRP A 231 18.55 -2.29 -13.53
N GLY A 232 18.88 -1.74 -12.35
CA GLY A 232 19.44 -2.51 -11.24
C GLY A 232 20.96 -2.74 -11.34
N GLY A 233 21.46 -3.86 -10.84
CA GLY A 233 22.89 -4.20 -10.79
C GLY A 233 23.63 -3.71 -9.54
N VAL A 234 24.95 -3.94 -9.52
CA VAL A 234 25.81 -3.62 -8.37
C VAL A 234 26.04 -2.11 -8.23
N ASN A 235 26.14 -1.39 -9.35
CA ASN A 235 26.36 0.06 -9.35
C ASN A 235 25.17 0.81 -9.95
N LYS A 236 24.23 1.20 -9.07
CA LYS A 236 23.01 1.95 -9.41
C LYS A 236 23.28 3.23 -10.21
N LYS A 237 24.42 3.90 -9.97
CA LYS A 237 24.78 5.15 -10.67
C LYS A 237 25.21 4.91 -12.12
N LYS A 238 25.69 3.70 -12.44
CA LYS A 238 26.12 3.35 -13.81
C LYS A 238 25.00 2.79 -14.67
N SER A 239 24.05 2.07 -14.07
CA SER A 239 22.97 1.41 -14.80
C SER A 239 21.81 2.36 -15.11
N GLY A 240 21.54 3.35 -14.25
CA GLY A 240 20.65 4.47 -14.58
C GLY A 240 19.16 4.09 -14.80
N ARG A 241 18.41 5.05 -15.36
CA ARG A 241 16.94 4.97 -15.57
C ARG A 241 16.52 5.21 -17.01
N LEU A 242 17.48 5.26 -17.94
CA LEU A 242 17.18 5.54 -19.34
C LEU A 242 16.74 4.25 -20.02
N LEU A 243 15.55 4.28 -20.61
CA LEU A 243 15.04 3.25 -21.52
C LEU A 243 14.85 3.92 -22.88
N LYS A 244 15.55 3.42 -23.90
CA LYS A 244 15.64 4.06 -25.22
C LYS A 244 16.05 5.54 -25.14
N GLY A 245 17.03 5.85 -24.28
CA GLY A 245 17.62 7.19 -24.17
C GLY A 245 16.80 8.23 -23.41
N ARG A 246 15.63 7.87 -22.84
CA ARG A 246 14.79 8.78 -22.03
C ARG A 246 14.31 8.14 -20.74
N THR A 247 13.87 8.95 -19.78
CA THR A 247 13.17 8.46 -18.60
C THR A 247 11.69 8.24 -18.90
N TRP A 248 11.07 7.35 -18.13
CA TRP A 248 9.65 7.04 -18.20
C TRP A 248 9.12 7.11 -16.79
N ASP A 249 8.43 8.20 -16.48
CA ASP A 249 8.12 8.62 -15.10
C ASP A 249 6.61 8.80 -14.88
N ASP A 250 5.79 8.16 -15.70
CA ASP A 250 4.33 8.28 -15.63
C ASP A 250 3.82 7.76 -14.27
N SER A 251 2.74 8.34 -13.79
CA SER A 251 2.06 7.94 -12.56
C SER A 251 0.60 8.37 -12.59
N PRO A 252 -0.25 7.84 -11.70
CA PRO A 252 -1.61 8.35 -11.51
C PRO A 252 -1.59 9.85 -11.14
N PRO A 253 -2.65 10.60 -11.48
CA PRO A 253 -2.75 12.01 -11.11
C PRO A 253 -2.53 12.22 -9.61
N LEU A 254 -1.62 13.13 -9.26
CA LEU A 254 -1.37 13.50 -7.89
C LEU A 254 -2.41 14.53 -7.43
N PRO A 255 -3.04 14.36 -6.25
CA PRO A 255 -3.94 15.36 -5.72
C PRO A 255 -3.15 16.63 -5.36
N ALA A 256 -3.70 17.79 -5.70
CA ALA A 256 -3.10 19.07 -5.34
C ALA A 256 -2.99 19.20 -3.80
N PRO A 257 -1.89 19.76 -3.25
CA PRO A 257 -0.77 20.43 -3.93
C PRO A 257 0.45 19.52 -4.17
N ILE A 258 0.30 18.19 -4.15
CA ILE A 258 1.42 17.26 -4.29
C ILE A 258 1.94 17.33 -5.74
N LYS A 259 3.22 17.70 -5.90
CA LYS A 259 3.84 17.89 -7.23
C LYS A 259 4.64 16.69 -7.73
N ALA A 260 5.07 15.81 -6.82
CA ALA A 260 5.89 14.66 -7.16
C ALA A 260 5.79 13.56 -6.09
N ILE A 261 6.05 12.32 -6.50
CA ILE A 261 6.28 11.20 -5.61
C ILE A 261 7.67 11.36 -4.98
N SER A 262 7.72 11.66 -3.67
CA SER A 262 8.98 11.77 -2.91
C SER A 262 9.34 10.42 -2.30
N ASN A 263 10.64 10.10 -2.28
CA ASN A 263 11.18 8.90 -1.63
C ASN A 263 11.53 9.12 -0.14
N ASP A 264 11.29 10.32 0.40
CA ASP A 264 12.00 10.82 1.60
C ASP A 264 11.36 10.43 2.94
N ARG A 265 10.16 9.83 2.96
CA ARG A 265 9.53 9.39 4.21
C ARG A 265 8.92 7.99 4.11
N GLN A 266 9.57 7.08 4.83
CA GLN A 266 9.23 5.66 4.95
C GLN A 266 8.85 5.40 6.39
N VAL A 267 7.59 5.64 6.75
CA VAL A 267 7.07 5.41 8.10
C VAL A 267 5.77 4.64 7.84
N LEU A 268 5.58 3.42 8.35
CA LEU A 268 4.82 3.19 9.58
C LEU A 268 5.06 1.79 10.17
N LEU A 269 5.95 0.97 9.60
CA LEU A 269 6.45 -0.29 10.17
C LEU A 269 7.92 -0.49 9.82
N GLY A 270 8.79 -0.41 10.82
CA GLY A 270 10.15 -0.96 10.77
C GLY A 270 10.14 -2.44 11.15
N PHE A 271 11.24 -3.14 10.92
CA PHE A 271 11.49 -4.40 11.62
C PHE A 271 12.03 -4.13 13.03
#